data_AF-A0A7V4LD38-F1
#
_entry.id   AF-A0A7V4LD38-F1
#
_cell.length_a   1.000
_cell.length_b   1.000
_cell.length_c   1.000
_cell.angle_alpha   90.00
_cell.angle_beta   90.00
_cell.angle_gamma   90.00
#
_symmetry.space_group_name_H-M   'P 1'
#
loop_
_entity.id
_entity.type
_entity.pdbx_description
1 polymer ?
#
loop_
_entity_poly.entity_id
_entity_poly.type
_entity_poly.pdbx_seq_one_letter_code
_entity_poly.pdbx_strand_id
1 'polypeptide(L)'
;MPGNLTLRLSAAGHTLVSRNRKVRAQEHRWVHFLVWGLLSAAGAVILMFLVLSYTSHRATELNYQISQALEVQKKHLELNRQLRVEYSHLTSISRLEKLAAEYEMGPPGPGQVVQVP
;
A
#
# COMPACT_ATOMS: atom_id res chain seq x y z
N MET A 1 -72.27 15.69 61.20
CA MET A 1 -70.85 16.10 61.22
C MET A 1 -70.02 15.17 60.33
N PRO A 2 -69.66 15.58 59.10
CA PRO A 2 -68.79 14.79 58.21
C PRO A 2 -67.65 15.64 57.61
N GLY A 3 -66.77 16.24 58.44
CA GLY A 3 -65.65 17.07 57.97
C GLY A 3 -64.28 16.37 57.97
N ASN A 4 -64.22 15.16 58.52
CA ASN A 4 -62.97 14.60 59.04
C ASN A 4 -62.40 13.51 58.11
N LEU A 5 -63.23 12.98 57.20
CA LEU A 5 -62.89 11.87 56.30
C LEU A 5 -62.27 12.36 54.98
N THR A 6 -62.65 13.56 54.53
CA THR A 6 -62.13 14.16 53.28
C THR A 6 -60.68 14.60 53.40
N LEU A 7 -60.26 15.09 54.57
CA LEU A 7 -58.88 15.51 54.82
C LEU A 7 -57.89 14.34 54.87
N ARG A 8 -58.30 13.16 55.34
CA ARG A 8 -57.42 11.99 55.41
C ARG A 8 -57.15 11.32 54.07
N LEU A 9 -58.09 11.38 53.12
CA LEU A 9 -57.90 10.84 51.77
C LEU A 9 -56.98 11.70 50.92
N SER A 10 -57.01 13.02 51.08
CA SER A 10 -56.06 13.93 50.40
C SER A 10 -54.62 13.73 50.90
N ALA A 11 -54.42 13.57 52.21
CA ALA A 11 -53.09 13.33 52.78
C ALA A 11 -52.47 11.98 52.35
N ALA A 12 -53.30 10.94 52.14
CA ALA A 12 -52.83 9.64 51.65
C ALA A 12 -52.52 9.63 50.14
N GLY A 13 -53.17 10.49 49.34
CA GLY A 13 -52.89 10.63 47.91
C GLY A 13 -51.53 11.28 47.62
N HIS A 14 -51.07 12.20 48.48
CA HIS A 14 -49.82 12.92 48.28
C HIS A 14 -48.56 12.12 48.67
N THR A 15 -48.67 11.08 49.50
CA THR A 15 -47.50 10.30 49.98
C THR A 15 -47.14 9.13 49.08
N LEU A 16 -48.03 8.67 48.19
CA LEU A 16 -47.76 7.56 47.28
C LEU A 16 -47.17 7.99 45.93
N VAL A 17 -47.24 9.27 45.56
CA VAL A 17 -46.81 9.78 44.25
C VAL A 17 -45.32 10.19 44.20
N SER A 18 -44.61 10.20 45.33
CA SER A 18 -43.23 10.71 45.39
C SER A 18 -42.13 9.66 45.19
N ARG A 19 -42.48 8.36 45.07
CA ARG A 19 -41.49 7.28 45.13
C ARG A 19 -41.09 6.65 43.79
N ASN A 20 -41.09 7.40 42.69
CA ASN A 20 -40.55 6.85 41.43
C ASN A 20 -40.03 7.89 40.41
N ARG A 21 -39.27 8.89 40.86
CA ARG A 21 -38.69 9.90 39.94
C ARG A 21 -37.27 10.31 40.30
N LYS A 22 -36.36 9.35 40.52
CA LYS A 22 -34.93 9.64 40.67
C LYS A 22 -34.01 8.55 40.08
N VAL A 23 -34.32 8.01 38.89
CA VAL A 23 -33.35 7.17 38.14
C VAL A 23 -33.53 7.32 36.61
N ARG A 24 -33.66 8.54 36.07
CA ARG A 24 -33.83 8.69 34.60
C ARG A 24 -33.00 9.77 33.92
N ALA A 25 -32.46 10.74 34.64
CA ALA A 25 -31.71 11.84 34.00
C ALA A 25 -30.21 11.54 33.80
N GLN A 26 -29.62 10.66 34.63
CA GLN A 26 -28.18 10.40 34.63
C GLN A 26 -27.77 9.30 33.64
N GLU A 27 -28.62 8.30 33.38
CA GLU A 27 -28.35 7.24 32.39
C GLU A 27 -28.25 7.78 30.97
N HIS A 28 -29.04 8.80 30.62
CA HIS A 28 -29.11 9.32 29.26
C HIS A 28 -27.76 9.88 28.77
N ARG A 29 -26.97 10.51 29.65
CA ARG A 29 -25.63 11.03 29.31
C ARG A 29 -24.64 9.91 29.04
N TRP A 30 -24.60 8.88 29.88
CA TRP A 30 -23.70 7.74 29.71
C TRP A 30 -24.03 6.91 28.47
N VAL A 31 -25.33 6.73 28.19
CA VAL A 31 -25.78 6.07 26.96
C VAL A 31 -25.33 6.86 25.73
N HIS A 32 -25.43 8.18 25.72
CA HIS A 32 -24.92 8.98 24.60
C HIS A 32 -23.41 8.80 24.41
N PHE A 33 -22.60 8.84 25.48
CA PHE A 33 -21.16 8.61 25.35
C PHE A 33 -20.84 7.23 24.80
N LEU A 34 -21.56 6.18 25.22
CA LEU A 34 -21.40 4.83 24.67
C LEU A 34 -21.78 4.77 23.18
N VAL A 35 -22.88 5.41 22.78
CA VAL A 35 -23.32 5.46 21.38
C VAL A 35 -22.33 6.22 20.51
N TRP A 36 -21.84 7.38 20.97
CA TRP A 36 -20.81 8.15 20.27
C TRP A 36 -19.49 7.39 20.18
N GLY A 37 -19.09 6.69 21.24
CA GLY A 37 -17.91 5.82 21.23
C GLY A 37 -18.05 4.69 20.21
N LEU A 38 -19.20 4.03 20.18
CA LEU A 38 -19.48 2.96 19.22
C LEU A 38 -19.47 3.47 17.77
N LEU A 39 -20.09 4.62 17.51
CA LEU A 39 -20.09 5.29 16.20
C LEU A 39 -18.67 5.68 15.76
N SER A 40 -17.88 6.24 16.68
CA SER A 40 -16.49 6.59 16.41
C SER A 40 -15.65 5.36 16.10
N ALA A 41 -15.83 4.27 16.86
CA ALA A 41 -15.12 3.02 16.62
C ALA A 41 -15.51 2.40 15.27
N ALA A 42 -16.80 2.36 14.94
CA ALA A 42 -17.27 1.90 13.64
C ALA A 42 -16.71 2.75 12.49
N GLY A 43 -16.69 4.08 12.65
CA GLY A 43 -16.08 4.99 11.68
C GLY A 43 -14.58 4.76 11.49
N ALA A 44 -13.85 4.53 12.58
CA ALA A 44 -12.42 4.22 12.54
C ALA A 44 -12.13 2.90 11.81
N VAL A 45 -12.96 1.87 12.04
CA VAL A 45 -12.85 0.59 11.33
C VAL A 45 -13.07 0.78 9.83
N ILE A 46 -14.10 1.52 9.43
CA ILE A 46 -14.39 1.80 8.01
C ILE A 46 -13.22 2.57 7.36
N LEU A 47 -12.70 3.60 8.03
CA LEU A 47 -11.52 4.34 7.57
C LEU A 47 -10.30 3.44 7.42
N MET A 48 -10.06 2.54 8.38
CA MET A 48 -8.95 1.60 8.31
C MET A 48 -9.07 0.66 7.11
N PHE A 49 -10.26 0.13 6.83
CA PHE A 49 -10.49 -0.69 5.63
C PHE A 49 -10.29 0.09 4.34
N LEU A 50 -10.74 1.35 4.27
CA LEU A 50 -10.51 2.24 3.13
C LEU A 50 -9.02 2.48 2.87
N VAL A 51 -8.25 2.77 3.93
CA VAL A 51 -6.80 2.98 3.84
C VAL A 51 -6.12 1.70 3.36
N LEU A 52 -6.44 0.54 3.94
CA LEU A 52 -5.87 -0.74 3.54
C LEU A 52 -6.19 -1.10 2.08
N SER A 53 -7.42 -0.84 1.63
CA SER A 53 -7.81 -1.09 0.24
C SER A 53 -7.13 -0.13 -0.73
N TYR A 54 -6.85 1.10 -0.31
CA TYR A 54 -6.14 2.07 -1.13
C TYR A 54 -4.65 1.72 -1.25
N THR A 55 -4.01 1.33 -0.14
CA THR A 55 -2.59 0.96 -0.14
C THR A 55 -2.34 -0.35 -0.88
N SER A 56 -3.25 -1.32 -0.81
CA SER A 56 -3.12 -2.60 -1.51
C SER A 56 -3.11 -2.41 -3.03
N HIS A 57 -4.01 -1.58 -3.58
CA HIS A 57 -4.03 -1.28 -5.01
C HIS A 57 -2.75 -0.61 -5.50
N ARG A 58 -2.21 0.34 -4.73
CA ARG A 58 -0.95 1.00 -5.07
C ARG A 58 0.25 0.06 -4.98
N ALA A 59 0.26 -0.88 -4.03
CA ALA A 59 1.33 -1.85 -3.89
C ALA A 59 1.44 -2.78 -5.09
N THR A 60 0.31 -3.21 -5.67
CA THR A 60 0.32 -4.09 -6.86
C THR A 60 0.89 -3.37 -8.08
N GLU A 61 0.49 -2.13 -8.30
CA GLU A 61 0.96 -1.33 -9.44
C GLU A 61 2.47 -1.04 -9.34
N LEU A 62 2.95 -0.67 -8.14
CA LEU A 62 4.37 -0.44 -7.89
C LEU A 62 5.20 -1.71 -8.07
N ASN A 63 4.75 -2.85 -7.53
CA ASN A 63 5.45 -4.13 -7.70
C ASN A 63 5.52 -4.54 -9.17
N TYR A 64 4.46 -4.27 -9.93
CA TYR A 64 4.44 -4.54 -11.37
C TYR A 64 5.46 -3.68 -12.12
N GLN A 65 5.50 -2.37 -11.84
CA GLN A 65 6.48 -1.46 -12.42
C GLN A 65 7.92 -1.84 -12.06
N ILE A 66 8.17 -2.21 -10.81
CA ILE A 66 9.49 -2.69 -10.35
C ILE A 66 9.87 -3.97 -11.09
N SER A 67 8.93 -4.92 -11.23
CA SER A 67 9.18 -6.18 -11.92
C SER A 67 9.49 -5.96 -13.40
N GLN A 68 8.76 -5.07 -14.08
CA GLN A 68 9.05 -4.70 -15.45
C GLN A 68 10.43 -4.04 -15.60
N ALA A 69 10.76 -3.10 -14.72
CA ALA A 69 12.06 -2.42 -14.74
C ALA A 69 13.23 -3.39 -14.55
N LEU A 70 13.09 -4.35 -13.62
CA LEU A 70 14.08 -5.41 -13.40
C LEU A 70 14.21 -6.34 -14.61
N GLU A 71 13.10 -6.69 -15.25
CA GLU A 71 13.13 -7.53 -16.45
C GLU A 71 13.87 -6.83 -17.61
N VAL A 72 13.57 -5.55 -17.82
CA VAL A 72 14.27 -4.71 -18.83
C VAL A 72 15.76 -4.61 -18.51
N GLN A 73 16.13 -4.37 -17.25
CA GLN A 73 17.53 -4.34 -16.83
C GLN A 73 18.24 -5.67 -17.12
N LYS A 74 17.59 -6.80 -16.81
CA LYS A 74 18.14 -8.13 -17.08
C LYS A 74 18.35 -8.37 -18.58
N LYS A 75 17.38 -7.96 -19.41
CA LYS A 75 17.50 -8.06 -20.88
C LYS A 75 18.69 -7.24 -21.41
N HIS A 76 18.87 -6.02 -20.91
CA HIS A 76 20.02 -5.19 -21.31
C HIS A 76 21.36 -5.78 -20.87
N LEU A 77 21.43 -6.36 -19.68
CA LEU A 77 22.65 -7.01 -19.20
C LEU A 77 23.00 -8.23 -20.07
N GLU A 78 22.00 -9.05 -20.39
CA GLU A 78 22.18 -10.21 -21.26
C GLU A 78 22.62 -9.79 -22.67
N LEU A 79 21.99 -8.77 -23.26
CA LEU A 79 22.39 -8.21 -24.55
C LEU A 79 23.84 -7.69 -24.52
N ASN A 80 24.21 -6.96 -23.47
CA ASN A 80 25.57 -6.44 -23.34
C ASN A 80 26.59 -7.57 -23.22
N ARG A 81 26.25 -8.65 -22.49
CA ARG A 81 27.08 -9.86 -22.43
C ARG A 81 27.24 -10.51 -23.80
N GLN A 82 26.16 -10.66 -24.55
CA GLN A 82 26.19 -11.23 -25.91
C GLN A 82 27.03 -10.38 -26.85
N LEU A 83 26.79 -9.07 -26.89
CA LEU A 83 27.58 -8.13 -27.69
C LEU A 83 29.06 -8.16 -27.34
N ARG A 84 29.41 -8.30 -26.06
CA ARG A 84 30.81 -8.43 -25.64
C ARG A 84 31.44 -9.72 -26.16
N VAL A 85 30.72 -10.83 -26.11
CA VAL A 85 31.18 -12.11 -26.66
C VAL A 85 31.36 -12.01 -28.17
N GLU A 86 30.37 -11.47 -28.88
CA GLU A 86 30.45 -11.25 -30.33
C GLU A 86 31.60 -10.33 -30.69
N TYR A 87 31.77 -9.21 -29.99
CA TYR A 87 32.90 -8.31 -30.17
C TYR A 87 34.23 -9.05 -30.00
N SER A 88 34.40 -9.77 -28.89
CA SER A 88 35.62 -10.53 -28.64
C SER A 88 35.89 -11.61 -29.70
N HIS A 89 34.83 -12.22 -30.23
CA HIS A 89 34.93 -13.19 -31.31
C HIS A 89 35.33 -12.52 -32.63
N LEU A 90 34.72 -11.38 -32.96
CA LEU A 90 35.02 -10.60 -34.16
C LEU A 90 36.45 -10.06 -34.14
N THR A 91 36.93 -9.60 -32.99
CA THR A 91 38.30 -9.08 -32.78
C THR A 91 39.31 -10.16 -32.42
N SER A 92 38.90 -11.44 -32.34
CA SER A 92 39.84 -12.51 -32.00
C SER A 92 40.88 -12.67 -33.10
N ILE A 93 42.15 -12.73 -32.69
CA ILE A 93 43.29 -12.82 -33.61
C ILE A 93 43.14 -14.05 -34.52
N SER A 94 42.74 -15.19 -33.97
CA SER A 94 42.54 -16.42 -34.75
C SER A 94 41.50 -16.29 -35.86
N ARG A 95 40.40 -15.55 -35.62
CA ARG A 95 39.39 -15.27 -36.65
C ARG A 95 39.95 -14.30 -37.70
N LEU A 96 40.64 -13.25 -37.27
CA LEU A 96 41.25 -12.26 -38.15
C LEU A 96 42.34 -12.88 -39.04
N GLU A 97 43.18 -13.75 -38.50
CA GLU A 97 44.20 -14.50 -39.25
C GLU A 97 43.57 -15.45 -40.27
N LYS A 98 42.50 -16.16 -39.88
CA LYS A 98 41.77 -17.02 -40.81
C LYS A 98 41.18 -16.21 -41.97
N LEU A 99 40.57 -15.06 -41.68
CA LEU A 99 40.05 -14.15 -42.71
C LEU A 99 41.18 -13.56 -43.57
N ALA A 100 42.30 -13.15 -42.96
CA ALA A 100 43.44 -12.63 -43.69
C ALA A 100 44.00 -13.68 -44.67
N ALA A 101 44.06 -14.95 -44.26
CA ALA A 101 44.46 -16.05 -45.15
C ALA A 101 43.45 -16.30 -46.28
N GLU A 102 42.14 -16.20 -46.01
CA GLU A 102 41.08 -16.37 -47.02
C GLU A 102 41.08 -15.25 -48.07
N TYR A 103 41.44 -14.03 -47.68
CA TYR A 103 41.50 -12.87 -48.57
C TYR A 103 42.92 -12.53 -49.07
N GLU A 104 43.90 -13.42 -48.86
CA GLU A 104 45.31 -13.22 -49.22
C GLU A 104 45.90 -11.89 -48.72
N MET A 105 45.44 -11.42 -47.55
CA MET A 105 45.86 -10.16 -46.97
C MET A 105 47.27 -10.28 -46.36
N GLY A 106 48.18 -9.41 -46.80
CA GLY A 106 49.53 -9.27 -46.25
C GLY A 106 49.59 -8.39 -44.99
N PRO A 107 50.77 -8.26 -44.36
CA PRO A 107 50.95 -7.42 -43.20
C PRO A 107 50.60 -5.96 -43.52
N PRO A 108 49.96 -5.23 -42.58
CA PRO A 108 49.53 -3.86 -42.81
C PRO A 108 50.72 -2.93 -43.08
N GLY A 109 50.54 -2.03 -44.04
CA GLY A 109 51.53 -1.00 -44.37
C GLY A 109 51.62 0.10 -43.29
N PRO A 110 52.72 0.88 -43.27
CA PRO A 110 52.88 1.97 -42.33
C PRO A 110 51.74 2.99 -42.46
N GLY A 111 50.99 3.21 -41.38
CA GLY A 111 49.83 4.12 -41.32
C GLY A 111 48.45 3.45 -41.36
N GLN A 112 48.37 2.12 -41.60
CA GLN A 112 47.09 1.38 -41.63
C GLN A 112 46.64 0.85 -40.26
N VAL A 113 47.45 1.02 -39.21
CA VAL A 113 47.14 0.59 -37.85
C VAL A 113 46.59 1.78 -37.06
N VAL A 114 45.32 1.72 -36.67
CA VAL A 114 44.69 2.69 -35.78
C VAL A 114 44.49 2.04 -34.42
N GLN A 115 45.17 2.55 -33.39
CA GLN A 115 44.89 2.15 -32.01
C GLN A 115 43.59 2.82 -31.57
N VAL A 116 42.55 2.01 -31.39
CA VAL A 116 41.31 2.43 -30.73
C VAL A 116 41.49 2.32 -29.21
N PRO A 117 41.10 3.35 -28.44
CA PRO A 117 41.26 3.40 -26.98
C PRO A 117 40.41 2.36 -26.23
#